data_AF-A0A5C7LR52-F1
#
_entry.id   AF-A0A5C7LR52-F1
#
_cell.length_a   1.000
_cell.length_b   1.000
_cell.length_c   1.000
_cell.angle_alpha   90.00
_cell.angle_beta   90.00
_cell.angle_gamma   90.00
#
_symmetry.space_group_name_H-M   'P 1'
#
loop_
_entity.id
_entity.type
_entity.pdbx_description
1 polymer ?
#
loop_
_entity_poly.entity_id
_entity_poly.type
_entity_poly.pdbx_seq_one_letter_code
_entity_poly.pdbx_strand_id
1 'polypeptide(L)'
;MIVWLDVETTGLDPYNGDSLLQVAAIVTSDTFEEIEGEFCSTIQYSTEDTWSMRQNADPYVQNMHDTSGVWLKLKDGTPLDEVDTLLVDFLKAQGVEAGTARLGGNSITLDRNFINCYLPKTAEFLHYRSVDMTSVSFFLENVVGIPHYEKNSTHDALDDIRESVAEAKIYSKALKNLIGVML
;
A
#
# COMPACT_ATOMS: atom_id res chain seq x y z
N MET A 1 -15.71 -2.82 3.43
CA MET A 1 -14.67 -1.76 3.39
C MET A 1 -13.38 -2.35 2.86
N ILE A 2 -12.54 -1.49 2.27
CA ILE A 2 -11.22 -1.86 1.76
C ILE A 2 -10.21 -0.92 2.41
N VAL A 3 -9.13 -1.50 2.94
CA VAL A 3 -7.96 -0.76 3.42
C VAL A 3 -6.96 -0.76 2.29
N TRP A 4 -6.77 0.39 1.66
CA TRP A 4 -5.75 0.61 0.64
C TRP A 4 -4.46 0.97 1.33
N LEU A 5 -3.39 0.26 1.00
CA LEU A 5 -2.12 0.35 1.71
C LEU A 5 -0.99 0.25 0.70
N ASP A 6 0.09 0.97 1.01
CA ASP A 6 1.35 0.89 0.30
C ASP A 6 2.49 0.95 1.34
N VAL A 7 3.57 0.20 1.06
CA VAL A 7 4.78 0.20 1.89
C VAL A 7 6.01 0.60 1.09
N GLU A 8 6.87 1.41 1.72
CA GLU A 8 8.21 1.65 1.22
C GLU A 8 9.20 0.72 1.93
N THR A 9 10.09 0.11 1.17
CA THR A 9 10.96 -0.97 1.67
C THR A 9 12.39 -0.85 1.11
N THR A 10 13.33 -1.59 1.70
CA THR A 10 14.70 -1.69 1.16
C THR A 10 14.82 -2.63 -0.04
N GLY A 11 13.78 -3.42 -0.32
CA GLY A 11 13.76 -4.46 -1.35
C GLY A 11 12.42 -5.21 -1.37
N LEU A 12 12.39 -6.44 -1.87
CA LEU A 12 11.14 -7.15 -2.17
C LEU A 12 10.86 -8.34 -1.24
N ASP A 13 11.78 -8.70 -0.36
CA ASP A 13 11.72 -9.94 0.43
C ASP A 13 11.93 -9.72 1.93
N PRO A 14 10.84 -9.53 2.70
CA PRO A 14 10.92 -9.31 4.14
C PRO A 14 11.40 -10.55 4.90
N TYR A 15 11.39 -11.73 4.27
CA TYR A 15 11.84 -12.97 4.91
C TYR A 15 13.36 -13.17 4.80
N ASN A 16 14.02 -12.42 3.91
CA ASN A 16 15.45 -12.53 3.64
C ASN A 16 16.24 -11.24 3.92
N GLY A 17 15.68 -10.36 4.76
CA GLY A 17 16.41 -9.24 5.36
C GLY A 17 16.03 -7.86 4.84
N ASP A 18 15.10 -7.75 3.88
CA ASP A 18 14.60 -6.44 3.48
C ASP A 18 13.72 -5.82 4.56
N SER A 19 13.92 -4.54 4.82
CA SER A 19 13.28 -3.80 5.92
C SER A 19 12.13 -2.94 5.44
N LEU A 20 11.11 -2.81 6.30
CA LEU A 20 10.00 -1.87 6.14
C LEU A 20 10.46 -0.45 6.53
N LEU A 21 10.30 0.53 5.65
CA LEU A 21 10.74 1.90 5.85
C LEU A 21 9.58 2.85 6.14
N GLN A 22 8.46 2.68 5.46
CA GLN A 22 7.25 3.50 5.63
C GLN A 22 6.02 2.66 5.33
N VAL A 23 4.90 3.02 5.95
CA VAL A 23 3.58 2.48 5.63
C VAL A 23 2.56 3.61 5.54
N ALA A 24 1.74 3.59 4.51
CA ALA A 24 0.62 4.51 4.34
C ALA A 24 -0.69 3.74 4.14
N ALA A 25 -1.81 4.33 4.56
CA ALA A 25 -3.12 3.72 4.37
C ALA A 25 -4.25 4.75 4.19
N ILE A 26 -5.23 4.38 3.36
CA ILE A 26 -6.51 5.07 3.17
C ILE A 26 -7.63 4.02 3.21
N VAL A 27 -8.82 4.39 3.68
CA VAL A 27 -9.96 3.46 3.76
C VAL A 27 -11.06 3.87 2.77
N THR A 28 -11.63 2.90 2.07
CA THR A 28 -12.80 3.12 1.22
C THR A 28 -13.98 2.21 1.58
N SER A 29 -15.16 2.59 1.12
CA SER A 29 -16.30 1.69 0.97
C SER A 29 -16.01 0.59 -0.06
N ASP A 30 -16.90 -0.42 -0.16
CA ASP A 30 -16.78 -1.49 -1.16
C ASP A 30 -17.01 -1.00 -2.60
N THR A 31 -17.51 0.22 -2.78
CA THR A 31 -17.63 0.88 -4.09
C THR A 31 -16.52 1.90 -4.32
N PHE A 32 -15.43 1.80 -3.55
CA PHE A 32 -14.22 2.63 -3.65
C PHE A 32 -14.40 4.09 -3.27
N GLU A 33 -15.49 4.47 -2.61
CA GLU A 33 -15.62 5.83 -2.08
C GLU A 33 -14.78 6.01 -0.82
N GLU A 34 -13.91 7.01 -0.83
CA GLU A 34 -12.96 7.30 0.24
C GLU A 34 -13.68 7.77 1.50
N ILE A 35 -13.20 7.29 2.64
CA ILE A 35 -13.59 7.74 3.97
C ILE A 35 -12.53 8.73 4.44
N GLU A 36 -12.95 9.85 5.02
CA GLU A 36 -12.06 10.94 5.40
C GLU A 36 -10.99 10.49 6.40
N GLY A 37 -9.73 10.67 6.02
CA GLY A 37 -8.57 10.41 6.85
C GLY A 37 -7.55 9.53 6.15
N GLU A 38 -6.28 9.81 6.44
CA GLU A 38 -5.13 9.08 5.92
C GLU A 38 -4.21 8.72 7.08
N PHE A 39 -3.45 7.65 6.88
CA PHE A 39 -2.36 7.27 7.75
C PHE A 39 -1.07 7.25 6.94
N CYS A 40 0.00 7.82 7.49
CA CYS A 40 1.34 7.67 6.94
C CYS A 40 2.34 7.73 8.10
N SER A 41 3.19 6.72 8.22
CA SER A 41 4.22 6.67 9.26
C SER A 41 5.50 6.05 8.72
N THR A 42 6.62 6.69 9.04
CA THR A 42 7.97 6.21 8.72
C THR A 42 8.53 5.46 9.92
N ILE A 43 9.14 4.30 9.70
CA ILE A 43 9.70 3.47 10.76
C ILE A 43 10.99 4.10 11.29
N GLN A 44 11.15 4.10 12.62
CA GLN A 44 12.35 4.61 13.25
C GLN A 44 13.54 3.65 13.08
N TYR A 45 14.64 4.17 12.54
CA TYR A 45 15.93 3.48 12.51
C TYR A 45 17.05 4.41 12.95
N SER A 46 18.12 3.85 13.53
CA SER A 46 19.31 4.64 13.83
C SER A 46 19.97 5.15 12.54
N THR A 47 20.79 6.20 12.64
CA THR A 47 21.54 6.71 11.48
C THR A 47 22.50 5.66 10.92
N GLU A 48 23.08 4.80 11.77
CA GLU A 48 23.99 3.73 11.37
C GLU A 48 23.24 2.62 10.62
N ASP A 49 22.09 2.18 11.16
CA ASP A 49 21.25 1.17 10.51
C ASP A 49 20.72 1.69 9.16
N THR A 50 20.25 2.93 9.12
CA THR A 50 19.78 3.60 7.90
C THR A 50 20.87 3.61 6.83
N TRP A 51 22.10 3.99 7.20
CA TRP A 51 23.22 4.00 6.27
C TRP A 51 23.54 2.60 5.74
N SER A 52 23.58 1.60 6.63
CA SER A 52 23.82 0.20 6.27
C SER A 52 22.75 -0.32 5.30
N MET A 53 21.46 -0.14 5.63
CA MET A 53 20.33 -0.54 4.79
C MET A 53 20.40 0.10 3.41
N ARG A 54 20.61 1.42 3.34
CA ARG A 54 20.73 2.13 2.06
C ARG A 54 21.88 1.58 1.21
N GLN A 55 23.05 1.33 1.79
CA GLN A 55 24.22 0.85 1.02
C GLN A 55 24.05 -0.58 0.50
N ASN A 56 23.23 -1.38 1.16
CA ASN A 56 22.93 -2.76 0.74
C ASN A 56 21.76 -2.86 -0.23
N ALA A 57 20.91 -1.82 -0.34
CA ALA A 57 19.82 -1.78 -1.29
C ALA A 57 20.31 -1.67 -2.74
N ASP A 58 19.53 -2.15 -3.70
CA ASP A 58 19.83 -1.99 -5.13
C ASP A 58 19.91 -0.49 -5.51
N PRO A 59 20.78 -0.06 -6.45
CA PRO A 59 20.90 1.33 -6.86
C PRO A 59 19.59 2.02 -7.25
N TYR A 60 18.62 1.27 -7.81
CA TYR A 60 17.30 1.79 -8.09
C TYR A 60 16.57 2.22 -6.82
N VAL A 61 16.52 1.33 -5.81
CA VAL A 61 15.86 1.59 -4.52
C VAL A 61 16.55 2.72 -3.77
N GLN A 62 17.89 2.77 -3.81
CA GLN A 62 18.65 3.87 -3.22
C GLN A 62 18.20 5.22 -3.77
N ASN A 63 18.21 5.37 -5.11
CA ASN A 63 17.90 6.62 -5.78
C ASN A 63 16.42 7.01 -5.65
N MET A 64 15.52 6.03 -5.68
CA MET A 64 14.08 6.24 -5.46
C MET A 64 13.84 6.88 -4.09
N HIS A 65 14.41 6.28 -3.03
CA HIS A 65 14.25 6.78 -1.66
C HIS A 65 15.08 8.02 -1.33
N ASP A 66 16.16 8.28 -2.08
CA ASP A 66 16.85 9.58 -2.05
C ASP A 66 15.94 10.70 -2.58
N THR A 67 15.17 10.40 -3.64
CA THR A 67 14.27 11.35 -4.29
C THR A 67 13.03 11.62 -3.44
N SER A 68 12.40 10.58 -2.88
CA SER A 68 11.24 10.71 -1.98
C SER A 68 11.62 11.22 -0.58
N GLY A 69 12.92 11.15 -0.24
CA GLY A 69 13.47 11.59 1.04
C GLY A 69 13.18 10.63 2.21
N VAL A 70 12.72 9.40 1.93
CA VAL A 70 12.41 8.39 2.96
C VAL A 70 13.62 8.13 3.87
N TRP A 71 14.82 8.00 3.30
CA TRP A 71 16.05 7.77 4.08
C TRP A 71 16.29 8.85 5.15
N LEU A 72 15.93 10.09 4.87
CA LEU A 72 16.15 11.22 5.78
C LEU A 72 15.15 11.25 6.93
N LYS A 73 13.96 10.65 6.72
CA LYS A 73 12.86 10.61 7.69
C LYS A 73 13.06 9.51 8.75
N LEU A 74 13.82 8.43 8.43
CA LEU A 74 13.94 7.24 9.30
C LEU A 74 14.45 7.55 10.71
N LYS A 75 15.40 8.49 10.87
CA LYS A 75 15.96 8.81 12.20
C LYS A 75 14.93 9.38 13.18
N ASP A 76 13.96 10.12 12.64
CA ASP A 76 12.90 10.80 13.39
C ASP A 76 11.56 10.05 13.24
N GLY A 77 11.60 8.83 12.71
CA GLY A 77 10.44 7.98 12.53
C GLY A 77 9.83 7.50 13.85
N THR A 78 8.77 6.73 13.73
CA THR A 78 8.04 6.13 14.85
C THR A 78 8.55 4.70 15.10
N PRO A 79 8.75 4.28 16.37
CA PRO A 79 9.10 2.90 16.69
C PRO A 79 8.13 1.90 16.04
N LEU A 80 8.66 0.80 15.50
CA LEU A 80 7.88 -0.15 14.70
C LEU A 80 6.63 -0.69 15.44
N ASP A 81 6.76 -1.01 16.72
CA ASP A 81 5.68 -1.53 17.56
C ASP A 81 4.59 -0.49 17.86
N GLU A 82 4.98 0.79 17.91
CA GLU A 82 4.04 1.91 17.97
C GLU A 82 3.33 2.10 16.62
N VAL A 83 4.03 2.01 15.48
CA VAL A 83 3.42 2.11 14.15
C VAL A 83 2.31 1.07 13.95
N ASP A 84 2.56 -0.19 14.30
CA ASP A 84 1.58 -1.26 14.18
C ASP A 84 0.31 -0.98 15.01
N THR A 85 0.50 -0.45 16.22
CA THR A 85 -0.62 -0.07 17.10
C THR A 85 -1.39 1.13 16.56
N LEU A 86 -0.69 2.17 16.12
CA LEU A 86 -1.27 3.39 15.58
C LEU A 86 -2.06 3.13 14.29
N LEU A 87 -1.56 2.24 13.43
CA LEU A 87 -2.26 1.83 12.21
C LEU A 87 -3.57 1.12 12.56
N VAL A 88 -3.55 0.14 13.48
CA VAL A 88 -4.78 -0.52 13.94
C VAL A 88 -5.78 0.47 14.54
N ASP A 89 -5.31 1.43 15.34
CA ASP A 89 -6.18 2.42 15.97
C ASP A 89 -6.75 3.41 14.95
N PHE A 90 -5.97 3.81 13.95
CA PHE A 90 -6.47 4.54 12.79
C PHE A 90 -7.59 3.76 12.08
N LEU A 91 -7.38 2.48 11.77
CA LEU A 91 -8.39 1.67 11.09
C LEU A 91 -9.69 1.54 11.90
N LYS A 92 -9.59 1.36 13.22
CA LYS A 92 -10.76 1.36 14.11
C LYS A 92 -11.48 2.72 14.10
N ALA A 93 -10.73 3.83 14.13
CA ALA A 93 -11.30 5.17 14.07
C ALA A 93 -12.04 5.42 12.74
N GLN A 94 -11.61 4.78 11.65
CA GLN A 94 -12.29 4.77 10.36
C GLN A 94 -13.53 3.85 10.30
N GLY A 95 -13.87 3.18 11.41
CA GLY A 95 -15.03 2.29 11.50
C GLY A 95 -14.78 0.89 10.93
N VAL A 96 -13.52 0.50 10.71
CA VAL A 96 -13.19 -0.87 10.30
C VAL A 96 -13.35 -1.82 11.48
N GLU A 97 -14.10 -2.90 11.27
CA GLU A 97 -14.21 -4.00 12.23
C GLU A 97 -13.12 -5.06 11.98
N ALA A 98 -12.59 -5.63 13.06
CA ALA A 98 -11.55 -6.65 12.98
C ALA A 98 -11.97 -7.85 12.10
N GLY A 99 -11.08 -8.26 11.20
CA GLY A 99 -11.28 -9.39 10.29
C GLY A 99 -12.25 -9.13 9.16
N THR A 100 -12.75 -7.90 8.96
CA THR A 100 -13.77 -7.61 7.93
C THR A 100 -13.22 -6.95 6.67
N ALA A 101 -12.27 -6.03 6.80
CA ALA A 101 -11.76 -5.26 5.67
C ALA A 101 -10.68 -6.01 4.89
N ARG A 102 -10.78 -5.96 3.56
CA ARG A 102 -9.79 -6.53 2.63
C ARG A 102 -8.65 -5.53 2.44
N LEU A 103 -7.45 -6.04 2.20
CA LEU A 103 -6.29 -5.23 1.83
C LEU A 103 -6.35 -4.90 0.33
N GLY A 104 -6.17 -3.66 -0.08
CA GLY A 104 -6.21 -3.22 -1.49
C GLY A 104 -4.95 -2.47 -1.89
N GLY A 105 -4.59 -2.55 -3.16
CA GLY A 105 -3.46 -1.83 -3.76
C GLY A 105 -2.93 -2.54 -5.01
N ASN A 106 -1.83 -2.05 -5.57
CA ASN A 106 -1.19 -2.68 -6.73
C ASN A 106 -0.06 -3.60 -6.30
N SER A 107 -0.04 -4.82 -6.85
CA SER A 107 0.97 -5.83 -6.50
C SER A 107 1.00 -6.12 -4.98
N ILE A 108 -0.16 -5.93 -4.34
CA ILE A 108 -0.37 -5.85 -2.89
C ILE A 108 0.06 -7.08 -2.08
N THR A 109 0.40 -8.18 -2.76
CA THR A 109 1.00 -9.36 -2.12
C THR A 109 2.36 -9.04 -1.52
N LEU A 110 3.14 -8.15 -2.16
CA LEU A 110 4.42 -7.69 -1.62
C LEU A 110 4.20 -7.00 -0.27
N ASP A 111 3.33 -6.00 -0.24
CA ASP A 111 2.97 -5.24 0.95
C ASP A 111 2.43 -6.17 2.03
N ARG A 112 1.54 -7.08 1.66
CA ARG A 112 0.98 -8.08 2.59
C ARG A 112 2.08 -8.87 3.29
N ASN A 113 3.15 -9.23 2.60
CA ASN A 113 4.27 -9.96 3.20
C ASN A 113 5.01 -9.09 4.23
N PHE A 114 5.27 -7.81 3.91
CA PHE A 114 5.87 -6.88 4.87
C PHE A 114 4.97 -6.66 6.07
N ILE A 115 3.66 -6.47 5.88
CA ILE A 115 2.68 -6.34 6.97
C ILE A 115 2.68 -7.58 7.86
N ASN A 116 2.66 -8.79 7.27
CA ASN A 116 2.71 -10.04 8.06
C ASN A 116 4.00 -10.17 8.90
N CYS A 117 5.13 -9.68 8.39
CA CYS A 117 6.43 -9.76 9.06
C CYS A 117 6.63 -8.68 10.13
N TYR A 118 6.26 -7.45 9.81
CA TYR A 118 6.64 -6.27 10.57
C TYR A 118 5.48 -5.68 11.40
N LEU A 119 4.23 -5.84 10.95
CA LEU A 119 3.03 -5.26 11.58
C LEU A 119 1.99 -6.35 11.91
N PRO A 120 2.31 -7.31 12.81
CA PRO A 120 1.47 -8.48 13.04
C PRO A 120 0.09 -8.16 13.61
N LYS A 121 -0.09 -7.09 14.39
CA LYS A 121 -1.41 -6.69 14.89
C LYS A 121 -2.29 -6.22 13.74
N THR A 122 -1.73 -5.42 12.83
CA THR A 122 -2.39 -5.01 11.59
C THR A 122 -2.73 -6.22 10.72
N ALA A 123 -1.79 -7.15 10.56
CA ALA A 123 -2.01 -8.37 9.78
C ALA A 123 -3.19 -9.23 10.31
N GLU A 124 -3.29 -9.38 11.63
CA GLU A 124 -4.41 -10.07 12.31
C GLU A 124 -5.73 -9.30 12.19
N PHE A 125 -5.66 -7.97 12.25
CA PHE A 125 -6.84 -7.10 12.17
C PHE A 125 -7.49 -7.09 10.79
N LEU A 126 -6.71 -7.28 9.72
CA LEU A 126 -7.21 -7.29 8.34
C LEU A 126 -7.75 -8.68 7.94
N HIS A 127 -8.74 -8.70 7.04
CA HIS A 127 -9.19 -9.94 6.41
C HIS A 127 -8.05 -10.55 5.56
N TYR A 128 -8.02 -11.87 5.42
CA TYR A 128 -6.97 -12.60 4.69
C TYR A 128 -6.96 -12.37 3.16
N ARG A 129 -8.03 -11.80 2.60
CA ARG A 129 -8.17 -11.57 1.16
C ARG A 129 -7.66 -10.19 0.78
N SER A 130 -7.10 -10.11 -0.42
CA SER A 130 -6.67 -8.86 -1.03
C SER A 130 -7.46 -8.53 -2.29
N VAL A 131 -7.53 -7.24 -2.61
CA VAL A 131 -7.97 -6.68 -3.89
C VAL A 131 -6.71 -6.18 -4.59
N ASP A 132 -6.15 -7.03 -5.46
CA ASP A 132 -4.92 -6.70 -6.19
C ASP A 132 -5.25 -6.06 -7.53
N MET A 133 -5.00 -4.75 -7.62
CA MET A 133 -5.29 -3.98 -8.82
C MET A 133 -4.39 -4.33 -9.99
N THR A 134 -3.17 -4.84 -9.77
CA THR A 134 -2.31 -5.31 -10.85
C THR A 134 -2.93 -6.54 -11.54
N SER A 135 -3.46 -7.47 -10.74
CA SER A 135 -4.17 -8.64 -11.24
C SER A 135 -5.46 -8.24 -12.01
N VAL A 136 -6.21 -7.26 -11.48
CA VAL A 136 -7.42 -6.74 -12.14
C VAL A 136 -7.08 -6.04 -13.45
N SER A 137 -6.11 -5.12 -13.45
CA SER A 137 -5.66 -4.37 -14.62
C SER A 137 -5.25 -5.32 -15.75
N PHE A 138 -4.41 -6.30 -15.41
CA PHE A 138 -3.96 -7.31 -16.38
C PHE A 138 -5.15 -8.02 -17.06
N PHE A 139 -6.13 -8.48 -16.28
CA PHE A 139 -7.29 -9.17 -16.83
C PHE A 139 -8.16 -8.24 -17.68
N LEU A 140 -8.44 -7.03 -17.21
CA LEU A 140 -9.32 -6.09 -17.91
C LEU A 140 -8.72 -5.58 -19.21
N GLU A 141 -7.43 -5.31 -19.23
CA GLU A 141 -6.74 -4.85 -20.43
C GLU A 141 -6.57 -5.96 -21.46
N ASN A 142 -6.03 -7.10 -21.03
CA ASN A 142 -5.58 -8.14 -21.97
C ASN A 142 -6.70 -9.11 -22.36
N VAL A 143 -7.69 -9.33 -21.48
CA VAL A 143 -8.78 -10.28 -21.73
C VAL A 143 -10.07 -9.57 -22.12
N VAL A 144 -10.43 -8.48 -21.43
CA VAL A 144 -11.68 -7.74 -21.71
C VAL A 144 -11.48 -6.66 -22.78
N GLY A 145 -10.27 -6.09 -22.90
CA GLY A 145 -9.96 -5.02 -23.86
C GLY A 145 -10.33 -3.62 -23.36
N ILE A 146 -10.37 -3.41 -22.04
CA ILE A 146 -10.52 -2.07 -21.45
C ILE A 146 -9.18 -1.33 -21.57
N PRO A 147 -9.14 -0.06 -22.03
CA PRO A 147 -7.89 0.69 -22.14
C PRO A 147 -7.13 0.78 -20.82
N HIS A 148 -5.79 0.72 -20.92
CA HIS A 148 -4.87 0.86 -19.79
C HIS A 148 -5.05 2.21 -19.08
N TYR A 149 -4.99 2.20 -17.75
CA TYR A 149 -4.93 3.40 -16.93
C TYR A 149 -3.48 3.83 -16.71
N GLU A 150 -3.09 4.96 -17.30
CA GLU A 150 -1.76 5.54 -17.10
C GLU A 150 -1.65 6.20 -15.73
N LYS A 151 -0.63 5.79 -14.97
CA LYS A 151 -0.28 6.32 -13.65
C LYS A 151 0.79 7.40 -13.77
N ASN A 152 0.78 8.38 -12.85
CA ASN A 152 1.83 9.39 -12.81
C ASN A 152 3.08 8.87 -12.08
N SER A 153 2.93 7.86 -11.20
CA SER A 153 4.02 7.16 -10.51
C SER A 153 4.98 8.11 -9.79
N THR A 154 4.51 8.66 -8.68
CA THR A 154 5.24 9.70 -7.93
C THR A 154 6.23 9.13 -6.91
N HIS A 155 6.17 7.83 -6.60
CA HIS A 155 6.96 7.18 -5.54
C HIS A 155 6.74 7.86 -4.17
N ASP A 156 5.49 8.27 -3.93
CA ASP A 156 4.99 8.67 -2.62
C ASP A 156 3.83 7.75 -2.29
N ALA A 157 3.92 7.05 -1.16
CA ALA A 157 2.99 6.00 -0.79
C ALA A 157 1.52 6.45 -0.77
N LEU A 158 1.20 7.69 -0.34
CA LEU A 158 -0.19 8.15 -0.32
C LEU A 158 -0.71 8.46 -1.71
N ASP A 159 0.11 9.06 -2.57
CA ASP A 159 -0.26 9.33 -3.95
C ASP A 159 -0.42 8.04 -4.75
N ASP A 160 0.47 7.06 -4.55
CA ASP A 160 0.40 5.74 -5.20
C ASP A 160 -0.85 4.96 -4.73
N ILE A 161 -1.24 5.07 -3.45
CA ILE A 161 -2.53 4.56 -2.95
C ILE A 161 -3.71 5.23 -3.66
N ARG A 162 -3.72 6.56 -3.78
CA ARG A 162 -4.80 7.30 -4.45
C ARG A 162 -4.91 6.93 -5.92
N GLU A 163 -3.78 6.72 -6.60
CA GLU A 163 -3.77 6.21 -7.97
C GLU A 163 -4.37 4.81 -8.07
N SER A 164 -4.11 3.93 -7.10
CA SER A 164 -4.72 2.60 -7.00
C SER A 164 -6.25 2.67 -6.83
N VAL A 165 -6.74 3.58 -5.97
CA VAL A 165 -8.18 3.80 -5.77
C VAL A 165 -8.82 4.37 -7.04
N ALA A 166 -8.17 5.34 -7.71
CA ALA A 166 -8.65 5.95 -8.94
C ALA A 166 -8.75 4.91 -10.08
N GLU A 167 -7.73 4.08 -10.23
CA GLU A 167 -7.70 2.94 -11.17
C GLU A 167 -8.91 2.02 -10.93
N ALA A 168 -9.17 1.63 -9.68
CA ALA A 168 -10.30 0.78 -9.32
C ALA A 168 -11.66 1.42 -9.68
N LYS A 169 -11.82 2.73 -9.44
CA LYS A 169 -13.04 3.47 -9.84
C LYS A 169 -13.22 3.48 -11.36
N ILE A 170 -12.16 3.74 -12.10
CA ILE A 170 -12.19 3.81 -13.58
C ILE A 170 -12.57 2.45 -14.16
N TYR A 171 -11.92 1.37 -13.72
CA TYR A 171 -12.24 0.02 -14.16
C TYR A 171 -13.64 -0.43 -13.76
N SER A 172 -14.10 -0.11 -12.54
CA SER A 172 -15.48 -0.36 -12.13
C SER A 172 -16.49 0.32 -13.05
N LYS A 173 -16.25 1.59 -13.40
CA LYS A 173 -17.12 2.35 -14.30
C LYS A 173 -17.10 1.78 -15.72
N ALA A 174 -15.93 1.44 -16.25
CA ALA A 174 -15.79 0.85 -17.57
C ALA A 174 -16.52 -0.49 -17.70
N LEU A 175 -16.37 -1.37 -16.70
CA LEU A 175 -17.09 -2.65 -16.63
C LEU A 175 -18.61 -2.47 -16.55
N LYS A 176 -19.10 -1.56 -15.70
CA LYS A 176 -20.55 -1.27 -15.59
C LYS A 176 -21.13 -0.76 -16.90
N ASN A 177 -20.40 0.12 -17.60
CA ASN A 177 -20.83 0.62 -18.90
C ASN A 177 -20.86 -0.50 -19.94
N LEU A 178 -19.85 -1.36 -19.98
CA LEU A 178 -19.80 -2.49 -20.91
C LEU A 178 -20.97 -3.45 -20.69
N ILE A 179 -21.23 -3.84 -19.44
CA ILE A 179 -22.35 -4.73 -19.08
C ILE A 179 -23.70 -4.05 -19.37
N GLY A 180 -23.84 -2.77 -19.06
CA GLY A 180 -25.07 -2.01 -19.32
C GLY A 180 -25.35 -1.77 -20.80
N VAL A 181 -24.35 -1.88 -21.68
CA VAL A 181 -24.50 -1.89 -23.14
C VAL A 181 -24.86 -3.28 -23.67
N MET A 182 -24.57 -4.34 -22.91
CA MET A 182 -24.88 -5.74 -23.27
C MET A 182 -26.27 -6.22 -22.82
N LEU A 183 -26.97 -5.45 -21.98
CA LEU A 183 -28.36 -5.70 -21.53
C LEU A 183 -29.34 -4.78 -22.25
#